data_AF-A0A842N225-F1
#
_entry.id   AF-A0A842N225-F1
#
_cell.length_a   1.000
_cell.length_b   1.000
_cell.length_c   1.000
_cell.angle_alpha   90.00
_cell.angle_beta   90.00
_cell.angle_gamma   90.00
#
_symmetry.space_group_name_H-M   'P 1'
#
loop_
_entity.id
_entity.type
_entity.pdbx_description
1 polymer ?
#
loop_
_entity_poly.entity_id
_entity_poly.type
_entity_poly.pdbx_seq_one_letter_code
_entity_poly.pdbx_strand_id
1 'polypeptide(L)'
;MQNSEPERGSRKVSLRLLKQFAAELPASALLRELLLNEPDELEPWEFLGRLSVWLQLSRRPEFFGFSGKRNRSVRLKGGWGSDGERKKV
;
A
#
# COMPACT_ATOMS: atom_id res chain seq x y z
N MET A 1 -12.36 6.58 -46.08
CA MET A 1 -11.44 6.57 -44.92
C MET A 1 -12.24 6.12 -43.71
N GLN A 2 -12.16 4.83 -43.36
CA GLN A 2 -12.81 4.30 -42.15
C GLN A 2 -11.82 4.49 -41.00
N ASN A 3 -12.13 5.39 -40.07
CA ASN A 3 -11.41 5.53 -38.82
C ASN A 3 -11.81 4.36 -37.92
N SER A 4 -11.00 3.30 -37.92
CA SER A 4 -11.07 2.25 -36.91
C SER A 4 -10.53 2.84 -35.61
N GLU A 5 -11.41 3.29 -34.71
CA GLU A 5 -10.99 3.59 -33.34
C GLU A 5 -10.36 2.33 -32.74
N PRO A 6 -9.22 2.43 -32.03
CA PRO A 6 -8.72 1.30 -31.30
C PRO A 6 -9.76 1.00 -30.21
N GLU A 7 -10.49 -0.09 -30.36
CA GLU A 7 -11.23 -0.77 -29.30
C GLU A 7 -10.25 -0.92 -28.14
N ARG A 8 -10.24 0.05 -27.22
CA ARG A 8 -9.48 -0.01 -25.98
C ARG A 8 -10.22 -1.04 -25.15
N GLY A 9 -10.00 -2.32 -25.48
CA GLY A 9 -10.60 -3.44 -24.78
C GLY A 9 -10.44 -3.18 -23.30
N SER A 10 -11.57 -3.03 -22.62
CA SER A 10 -11.65 -2.73 -21.20
C SER A 10 -11.00 -3.90 -20.46
N ARG A 11 -9.68 -3.80 -20.25
CA ARG A 11 -8.91 -4.81 -19.54
C ARG A 11 -9.32 -4.76 -18.09
N LYS A 12 -10.24 -5.65 -17.73
CA LYS A 12 -10.66 -5.85 -16.35
C LYS A 12 -9.48 -6.30 -15.50
N VAL A 13 -9.48 -5.88 -14.24
CA VAL A 13 -8.51 -6.28 -13.23
C VAL A 13 -9.04 -7.52 -12.52
N SER A 14 -8.30 -8.62 -12.60
CA SER A 14 -8.66 -9.84 -11.87
C SER A 14 -8.29 -9.71 -10.39
N LEU A 15 -9.24 -10.03 -9.52
CA LEU A 15 -9.09 -10.04 -8.06
C LEU A 15 -8.78 -11.43 -7.49
N ARG A 16 -8.60 -12.47 -8.31
CA ARG A 16 -8.43 -13.85 -7.84
C ARG A 16 -7.30 -14.01 -6.80
N LEU A 17 -6.13 -13.44 -7.08
CA LEU A 17 -4.99 -13.48 -6.15
C LEU A 17 -5.28 -12.68 -4.87
N LEU A 18 -6.01 -11.57 -4.98
CA LEU A 18 -6.38 -10.74 -3.83
C LEU A 18 -7.39 -11.47 -2.93
N LYS A 19 -8.32 -12.23 -3.53
CA LYS A 19 -9.26 -13.10 -2.80
C LYS A 19 -8.59 -14.30 -2.18
N GLN A 20 -7.61 -14.91 -2.86
CA GLN A 20 -6.81 -15.99 -2.29
C GLN A 20 -6.05 -15.49 -1.05
N PHE A 21 -5.43 -14.32 -1.15
CA PHE A 21 -4.83 -13.65 0.01
C PHE A 21 -5.86 -13.38 1.11
N ALA A 22 -7.05 -12.89 0.76
CA ALA A 22 -8.12 -12.64 1.74
C ALA A 22 -8.56 -13.92 2.46
N ALA A 23 -8.53 -15.08 1.81
CA ALA A 23 -8.86 -16.36 2.44
C ALA A 23 -7.88 -16.76 3.56
N GLU A 24 -6.63 -16.28 3.50
CA GLU A 24 -5.60 -16.52 4.53
C GLU A 24 -5.69 -15.53 5.70
N LEU A 25 -6.49 -14.46 5.59
CA LEU A 25 -6.68 -13.49 6.66
C LEU A 25 -7.55 -14.06 7.80
N PRO A 26 -7.36 -13.56 9.05
CA PRO A 26 -8.23 -13.90 10.17
C PRO A 26 -9.70 -13.70 9.82
N ALA A 27 -10.58 -14.59 10.31
CA ALA A 27 -12.02 -14.48 10.06
C ALA A 27 -12.63 -13.18 10.62
N SER A 28 -12.01 -12.60 11.66
CA SER A 28 -12.39 -11.32 12.24
C SER A 28 -11.96 -10.11 11.41
N ALA A 29 -11.17 -10.30 10.35
CA ALA A 29 -10.66 -9.20 9.55
C ALA A 29 -11.74 -8.65 8.62
N LEU A 30 -12.17 -7.41 8.84
CA LEU A 30 -13.14 -6.74 7.96
C LEU A 30 -12.65 -6.71 6.50
N LEU A 31 -11.35 -6.57 6.29
CA LEU A 31 -10.74 -6.60 4.96
C LEU A 31 -10.98 -7.94 4.25
N ARG A 32 -11.01 -9.06 4.99
CA ARG A 32 -11.31 -10.38 4.43
C ARG A 32 -12.73 -10.43 3.88
N GLU A 33 -13.70 -10.06 4.71
CA GLU A 33 -15.12 -10.07 4.32
C GLU A 33 -15.36 -9.17 3.11
N LEU A 34 -14.73 -7.99 3.12
CA LEU A 34 -14.85 -7.03 2.03
C LEU A 34 -14.29 -7.60 0.73
N LEU A 35 -13.04 -8.10 0.73
CA LEU A 35 -12.40 -8.63 -0.48
C LEU A 35 -13.08 -9.89 -1.04
N LEU A 36 -13.60 -10.78 -0.17
CA LEU A 36 -14.26 -12.00 -0.62
C LEU A 36 -15.65 -11.74 -1.26
N ASN A 37 -16.33 -10.67 -0.86
CA ASN A 37 -17.63 -10.27 -1.42
C ASN A 37 -17.53 -9.49 -2.74
N GLU A 38 -16.33 -9.03 -3.14
CA GLU A 38 -16.17 -8.33 -4.41
C GLU A 38 -16.34 -9.27 -5.62
N PRO A 39 -16.67 -8.77 -6.82
CA PRO A 39 -16.61 -9.59 -8.02
C PRO A 39 -15.17 -10.03 -8.33
N ASP A 40 -15.01 -11.14 -9.07
CA ASP A 40 -13.67 -11.65 -9.43
C ASP A 40 -12.91 -10.74 -10.41
N GLU A 41 -13.63 -9.86 -11.08
CA GLU A 41 -13.11 -8.92 -12.07
C GLU A 41 -13.75 -7.55 -11.85
N LEU A 42 -12.92 -6.49 -11.91
CA LEU A 42 -13.36 -5.11 -11.80
C LEU A 42 -12.86 -4.27 -12.97
N GLU A 43 -13.58 -3.21 -13.29
CA GLU A 43 -13.03 -2.18 -14.16
C GLU A 43 -11.84 -1.48 -13.47
N PRO A 44 -10.82 -1.04 -14.22
CA PRO A 44 -9.64 -0.42 -13.61
C PRO A 44 -9.94 0.76 -12.68
N TRP A 45 -10.96 1.56 -13.00
CA TRP A 45 -11.34 2.71 -12.17
C TRP A 45 -12.03 2.29 -10.87
N GLU A 46 -12.82 1.22 -10.87
CA GLU A 46 -13.44 0.65 -9.66
C GLU A 46 -12.36 0.09 -8.74
N PHE A 47 -11.41 -0.65 -9.32
CA PHE A 47 -10.26 -1.18 -8.60
C PHE A 47 -9.48 -0.07 -7.91
N LEU A 48 -9.13 1.00 -8.63
CA LEU A 48 -8.39 2.13 -8.08
C LEU A 48 -9.17 2.86 -6.98
N GLY A 49 -10.49 3.04 -7.14
CA GLY A 49 -11.33 3.66 -6.13
C GLY A 49 -11.32 2.87 -4.82
N ARG A 50 -11.45 1.54 -4.90
CA ARG A 50 -11.52 0.65 -3.74
C ARG A 50 -10.17 0.34 -3.11
N LEU A 51 -9.09 0.37 -3.90
CA LEU A 51 -7.72 0.13 -3.43
C LEU A 51 -7.33 1.02 -2.26
N SER A 52 -7.75 2.29 -2.29
CA SER A 52 -7.50 3.24 -1.20
C SER A 52 -8.07 2.76 0.14
N VAL A 53 -9.30 2.24 0.14
CA VAL A 53 -9.99 1.71 1.31
C VAL A 53 -9.33 0.42 1.78
N TRP A 54 -9.03 -0.50 0.86
CA TRP A 54 -8.35 -1.76 1.19
C TRP A 54 -6.99 -1.53 1.87
N LEU A 55 -6.21 -0.58 1.37
CA LEU A 55 -4.93 -0.19 1.97
C LEU A 55 -5.07 0.49 3.34
N GLN A 56 -6.17 1.22 3.59
CA GLN A 56 -6.42 1.78 4.91
C GLN A 56 -6.78 0.70 5.92
N LEU A 57 -7.60 -0.28 5.53
CA LEU A 57 -7.97 -1.41 6.38
C LEU A 57 -6.79 -2.33 6.67
N SER A 58 -5.89 -2.56 5.71
CA SER A 58 -4.72 -3.43 5.90
C SER A 58 -3.68 -2.87 6.88
N ARG A 59 -3.66 -1.54 7.08
CA ARG A 59 -2.71 -0.87 7.99
C ARG A 59 -3.16 -0.89 9.45
N ARG A 60 -4.35 -1.41 9.74
CA ARG A 60 -4.86 -1.47 11.10
C ARG A 60 -4.18 -2.63 11.87
N PRO A 61 -3.56 -2.35 13.02
CA PRO A 61 -2.77 -3.33 13.76
C PRO A 61 -3.62 -4.45 14.38
N GLU A 62 -4.93 -4.27 14.47
CA GLU A 62 -5.83 -5.33 14.93
C GLU A 62 -5.93 -6.55 13.98
N PHE A 63 -5.49 -6.44 12.71
CA PHE A 63 -5.67 -7.50 11.71
C PHE A 63 -4.39 -8.25 11.35
N PHE A 64 -3.26 -7.60 11.49
CA PHE A 64 -1.95 -8.22 11.38
C PHE A 64 -1.32 -8.05 12.75
N GLY A 65 -0.97 -9.13 13.45
CA GLY A 65 -0.21 -9.09 14.70
C GLY A 65 1.19 -8.48 14.58
N PHE A 66 1.40 -7.55 13.65
CA PHE A 66 2.55 -6.67 13.54
C PHE A 66 2.61 -5.74 14.76
N SER A 67 3.17 -6.28 15.82
CA SER A 67 4.06 -5.56 16.75
C SER A 67 5.30 -5.05 15.99
N GLY A 68 5.09 -4.27 14.93
CA GLY A 68 6.12 -3.63 14.15
C GLY A 68 6.50 -2.33 14.83
N LYS A 69 7.38 -2.40 15.82
CA LYS A 69 8.13 -1.24 16.33
C LYS A 69 8.67 -0.47 15.12
N ARG A 70 8.06 0.67 14.78
CA ARG A 70 8.61 1.60 13.81
C ARG A 70 9.95 2.08 14.37
N ASN A 71 11.03 1.48 13.86
CA ASN A 71 12.38 1.83 14.25
C ASN A 71 12.66 3.29 13.86
N ARG A 72 12.87 4.08 14.92
CA ARG A 72 13.80 5.20 15.07
C ARG A 72 14.02 6.09 13.85
N SER A 73 13.51 7.31 13.98
CA SER A 73 14.13 8.52 13.43
C SER A 73 15.64 8.43 13.52
N VAL A 74 16.31 8.42 12.37
CA VAL A 74 17.73 8.73 12.30
C VAL A 74 17.83 10.23 12.53
N ARG A 75 18.01 10.63 13.79
CA ARG A 75 18.40 11.98 14.16
C ARG A 75 19.87 12.12 13.77
N LEU A 76 20.11 12.66 12.58
CA LEU A 76 21.43 13.15 12.20
C LEU A 76 21.77 14.32 13.14
N LYS A 77 22.38 14.01 14.30
CA LYS A 77 23.17 14.98 15.07
C LYS A 77 24.50 15.16 14.33
N GLY A 78 24.48 15.92 13.25
CA GLY A 78 25.67 16.55 12.69
C GLY A 78 25.90 17.89 13.41
N GLY A 79 26.25 17.83 14.69
CA GLY A 79 26.73 18.97 15.44
C GLY A 79 28.24 18.85 15.59
N TRP A 80 28.98 19.67 14.83
CA TRP A 80 30.37 20.03 15.12
C TRP A 80 30.47 21.54 14.93
N GLY A 81 30.33 22.24 16.05
CA GLY A 81 30.86 23.60 16.19
C GLY A 81 32.31 23.55 16.69
N SER A 82 32.90 24.74 16.76
CA SER A 82 34.28 25.10 17.15
C SER A 82 35.24 25.11 15.94
N ASP A 83 35.58 26.26 15.33
CA ASP A 83 36.04 27.55 15.91
C ASP A 83 37.20 27.37 16.89
N GLY A 84 38.31 28.09 16.65
CA GLY A 84 39.46 28.10 17.56
C GLY A 84 40.81 27.75 16.95
N GLU A 85 41.35 28.65 16.13
CA GLU A 85 42.65 29.30 16.36
C GLU A 85 43.72 28.54 17.19
N ARG A 86 44.89 28.23 16.58
CA ARG A 86 46.17 28.19 17.30
C ARG A 86 47.38 28.43 16.38
N LYS A 87 48.20 29.39 16.82
CA LYS A 87 49.45 29.92 16.25
C LYS A 87 50.67 29.00 16.43
N LYS A 88 51.76 29.41 15.75
CA LYS A 88 53.21 29.10 15.91
C LYS A 88 53.66 27.90 15.07
N VAL A 89 54.75 27.96 14.29
CA VAL A 89 56.04 28.70 14.41
C VAL A 89 56.44 29.25 13.06
#